data_AF-A0A1Z5YR71-F1
#
_entry.id   AF-A0A1Z5YR71-F1
#
_cell.length_a   1.000
_cell.length_b   1.000
_cell.length_c   1.000
_cell.angle_alpha   90.00
_cell.angle_beta   90.00
_cell.angle_gamma   90.00
#
_symmetry.space_group_name_H-M   'P 1'
#
loop_
_entity.id
_entity.type
_entity.pdbx_description
1 polymer ?
#
loop_
_entity_poly.entity_id
_entity_poly.type
_entity_poly.pdbx_seq_one_letter_code
_entity_poly.pdbx_strand_id
1 'polypeptide(L)'
;MTLRCFSAAAQTNTVRSAILIVPLSTLGFLLHSGTALASTSDPAVQELIRLVKVQSQQIHELQSRLAKVEKHTTHATATAQNTVKPPSVARTQPVPYTLKSGPVEPVKFAGDTPSPQFAMNSAAYPLLPAAPGSYAAVSNMPSGSAPVMGVASQIPSSSHSTTIGGLVLKWGKGLPQITTPDNAYSFRPRGRILVDYGSAFGSRFPQQNVSRTVMRAARLGFEGNVHQLSWVLEGDYADNKLSVMSAFMTWSDKMGGHLVEYSLGNKFNERGFDGSTGSDQTVFLDRDIVANAILPVKGWYGIGGAFKIFGDNWHVAAQITGNDVNTANLTNNVRDDLTYMLRSHYIPWRNKQGLVHLGAWGFYEDVKPSSSFSQNVRLLARTDDAFSLQFGPVMPIANSMAGGLEAFGIWRSAWALSEFGVRHIQMRDTAAGLPANTPFHGAAGTEEAFSAQAGIFLTGETPNYFAHTGQWATPRILHPMTDGGWGGWEVAARWDWIDATHIPTGGRAWTATVGVNWYLLSFARLMLNYTHADVTNKTGNYKGANSGNIVGLRSAVTF
;
A
#
# COMPACT_ATOMS: atom_id res chain seq x y z
N MET A 1 -31.13 56.88 42.96
CA MET A 1 -32.27 57.15 43.87
C MET A 1 -33.46 56.38 43.26
N THR A 2 -34.03 55.27 43.76
CA THR A 2 -34.02 54.51 45.03
C THR A 2 -34.69 53.15 44.67
N LEU A 3 -34.02 51.99 44.66
CA LEU A 3 -33.87 50.93 45.70
C LEU A 3 -35.15 50.17 46.18
N ARG A 4 -35.22 48.84 45.89
CA ARG A 4 -35.59 47.65 46.73
C ARG A 4 -35.98 46.46 45.82
N CYS A 5 -35.21 45.36 45.64
CA CYS A 5 -34.86 44.18 46.48
C CYS A 5 -36.00 43.18 46.80
N PHE A 6 -35.86 41.92 46.34
CA PHE A 6 -35.90 40.65 47.14
C PHE A 6 -35.54 39.39 46.30
N SER A 7 -34.39 38.76 46.63
CA SER A 7 -34.08 37.31 46.89
C SER A 7 -34.49 36.20 45.89
N ALA A 8 -33.81 35.07 45.66
CA ALA A 8 -32.51 34.41 45.96
C ALA A 8 -32.80 32.90 46.08
N ALA A 9 -32.14 32.03 45.30
CA ALA A 9 -31.86 30.63 45.65
C ALA A 9 -30.84 30.02 44.67
N ALA A 10 -29.68 29.63 45.21
CA ALA A 10 -28.65 28.84 44.55
C ALA A 10 -28.49 27.54 45.35
N GLN A 11 -28.34 26.39 44.68
CA GLN A 11 -27.97 25.12 45.30
C GLN A 11 -26.74 24.54 44.62
N THR A 12 -25.65 24.54 45.39
CA THR A 12 -24.40 23.78 45.20
C THR A 12 -24.57 22.36 45.72
N ASN A 13 -23.96 21.37 45.06
CA ASN A 13 -23.68 20.06 45.68
C ASN A 13 -22.28 19.56 45.30
N THR A 14 -21.51 19.23 46.33
CA THR A 14 -20.15 18.68 46.34
C THR A 14 -20.15 17.45 47.25
N VAL A 15 -19.64 16.28 46.81
CA VAL A 15 -19.16 15.17 47.68
C VAL A 15 -18.15 14.32 46.87
N ARG A 16 -16.84 14.43 47.12
CA ARG A 16 -15.90 13.60 47.92
C ARG A 16 -15.57 12.19 47.40
N SER A 17 -14.25 11.98 47.30
CA SER A 17 -13.50 10.77 46.95
C SER A 17 -13.47 9.72 48.08
N ALA A 18 -13.38 8.45 47.72
CA ALA A 18 -12.85 7.37 48.57
C ALA A 18 -12.09 6.33 47.72
N ILE A 19 -10.91 5.96 48.21
CA ILE A 19 -9.98 4.96 47.66
C ILE A 19 -10.31 3.60 48.32
N LEU A 20 -10.35 2.52 47.55
CA LEU A 20 -10.22 1.14 48.07
C LEU A 20 -9.47 0.27 47.05
N ILE A 21 -8.51 -0.52 47.54
CA ILE A 21 -7.65 -1.45 46.79
C ILE A 21 -8.10 -2.90 47.11
N VAL A 22 -7.77 -3.85 46.21
CA VAL A 22 -7.60 -5.34 46.37
C VAL A 22 -8.75 -6.20 45.75
N PRO A 23 -8.54 -7.37 45.09
CA PRO A 23 -7.60 -7.79 44.03
C PRO A 23 -8.29 -8.60 42.87
N LEU A 24 -7.49 -9.13 41.94
CA LEU A 24 -7.81 -9.98 40.78
C LEU A 24 -8.62 -11.26 41.07
N SER A 25 -9.70 -11.52 40.32
CA SER A 25 -9.99 -12.80 39.64
C SER A 25 -11.24 -12.77 38.75
N THR A 26 -11.03 -12.94 37.44
CA THR A 26 -11.81 -13.68 36.42
C THR A 26 -13.33 -13.51 36.21
N LEU A 27 -13.64 -13.20 34.94
CA LEU A 27 -14.72 -13.71 34.07
C LEU A 27 -16.13 -13.07 34.12
N GLY A 28 -16.56 -12.54 32.96
CA GLY A 28 -17.97 -12.60 32.53
C GLY A 28 -18.63 -11.28 32.09
N PHE A 29 -18.81 -11.14 30.76
CA PHE A 29 -19.90 -10.42 30.06
C PHE A 29 -20.30 -8.98 30.46
N LEU A 30 -20.09 -8.03 29.54
CA LEU A 30 -20.94 -6.83 29.42
C LEU A 30 -21.09 -6.39 27.94
N LEU A 31 -22.24 -6.70 27.35
CA LEU A 31 -22.93 -5.89 26.35
C LEU A 31 -23.96 -5.04 27.12
N HIS A 32 -23.77 -3.73 27.25
CA HIS A 32 -24.84 -2.80 27.61
C HIS A 32 -24.58 -1.44 26.96
N SER A 33 -25.34 -1.18 25.89
CA SER A 33 -25.44 0.12 25.23
C SER A 33 -26.29 1.07 26.08
N GLY A 34 -25.80 2.29 26.29
CA GLY A 34 -26.49 3.34 27.02
C GLY A 34 -27.82 3.73 26.39
N THR A 35 -28.84 3.89 27.23
CA THR A 35 -30.17 4.37 26.92
C THR A 35 -30.16 5.88 26.69
N ALA A 36 -30.46 6.32 25.47
CA ALA A 36 -30.91 7.68 25.20
C ALA A 36 -32.44 7.67 25.09
N LEU A 37 -33.11 8.35 26.00
CA LEU A 37 -34.57 8.57 25.97
C LEU A 37 -34.91 9.51 24.81
N ALA A 38 -35.30 8.95 23.66
CA ALA A 38 -35.90 9.69 22.56
C ALA A 38 -37.43 9.74 22.74
N SER A 39 -38.01 10.94 22.60
CA SER A 39 -39.45 11.20 22.74
C SER A 39 -40.26 10.33 21.77
N THR A 40 -41.23 9.59 22.29
CA THR A 40 -42.00 8.54 21.60
C THR A 40 -43.04 9.05 20.58
N SER A 41 -43.00 10.32 20.19
CA SER A 41 -44.01 10.98 19.35
C SER A 41 -43.54 11.35 17.94
N ASP A 42 -42.28 11.05 17.57
CA ASP A 42 -41.78 11.32 16.21
C ASP A 42 -42.20 10.18 15.23
N PRO A 43 -42.96 10.48 14.16
CA PRO A 43 -43.35 9.50 13.14
C PRO A 43 -42.16 8.75 12.50
N ALA A 44 -41.00 9.40 12.34
CA ALA A 44 -39.81 8.78 11.77
C ALA A 44 -39.17 7.76 12.72
N VAL A 45 -39.21 8.05 14.03
CA VAL A 45 -38.73 7.12 15.07
C VAL A 45 -39.68 5.92 15.21
N GLN A 46 -40.99 6.14 15.09
CA GLN A 46 -41.98 5.05 15.07
C GLN A 46 -41.82 4.15 13.83
N GLU A 47 -41.54 4.72 12.66
CA GLU A 47 -41.26 3.94 11.45
C GLU A 47 -39.95 3.15 11.58
N LEU A 48 -38.92 3.75 12.19
CA LEU A 48 -37.66 3.04 12.46
C LEU A 48 -37.88 1.86 13.43
N ILE A 49 -38.66 2.05 14.50
CA ILE A 49 -39.00 0.98 15.45
C ILE A 49 -39.82 -0.12 14.75
N ARG A 50 -40.73 0.25 13.84
CA ARG A 50 -41.51 -0.69 13.04
C ARG A 50 -40.61 -1.50 12.10
N LEU A 51 -39.68 -0.86 11.40
CA LEU A 51 -38.73 -1.52 10.50
C LEU A 51 -37.80 -2.47 11.26
N VAL A 52 -37.29 -2.07 12.43
CA VAL A 52 -36.46 -2.94 13.28
C VAL A 52 -37.23 -4.16 13.77
N LYS A 53 -38.52 -4.00 14.14
CA LYS A 53 -39.38 -5.13 14.51
C LYS A 53 -39.64 -6.09 13.34
N VAL A 54 -39.90 -5.57 12.14
CA VAL A 54 -40.08 -6.38 10.92
C VAL A 54 -38.79 -7.16 10.60
N GLN A 55 -37.63 -6.51 10.72
CA GLN A 55 -36.34 -7.15 10.45
C GLN A 55 -36.03 -8.25 11.48
N SER A 56 -36.34 -8.03 12.76
CA SER A 56 -36.20 -9.05 13.81
C SER A 56 -37.07 -10.29 13.56
N GLN A 57 -38.30 -10.10 13.07
CA GLN A 57 -39.19 -11.22 12.70
C GLN A 57 -38.64 -12.01 11.52
N GLN A 58 -38.11 -11.33 10.48
CA GLN A 58 -37.48 -12.00 9.34
C GLN A 58 -36.26 -12.83 9.76
N ILE A 59 -35.43 -12.30 10.67
CA ILE A 59 -34.27 -13.04 11.19
C ILE A 59 -34.72 -14.30 11.93
N HIS A 60 -35.76 -14.21 12.76
CA HIS A 60 -36.32 -15.39 13.44
C HIS A 60 -36.91 -16.41 12.48
N GLU A 61 -37.59 -15.98 11.42
CA GLU A 61 -38.13 -16.88 10.40
C GLU A 61 -37.01 -17.62 9.66
N LEU A 62 -35.95 -16.90 9.27
CA LEU A 62 -34.77 -17.46 8.61
C LEU A 62 -34.04 -18.47 9.51
N GLN A 63 -33.87 -18.17 10.79
CA GLN A 63 -33.32 -19.11 11.77
C GLN A 63 -34.19 -20.37 11.92
N SER A 64 -35.52 -20.23 11.92
CA SER A 64 -36.44 -21.36 11.95
C SER A 64 -36.34 -22.24 10.69
N ARG A 65 -36.19 -21.62 9.52
CA ARG A 65 -36.02 -22.31 8.24
C ARG A 65 -34.69 -23.03 8.18
N LEU A 66 -33.61 -22.41 8.65
CA LEU A 66 -32.29 -23.02 8.75
C LEU A 66 -32.33 -24.25 9.66
N ALA A 67 -32.95 -24.14 10.84
CA ALA A 67 -33.11 -25.28 11.76
C ALA A 67 -33.94 -26.44 11.17
N LYS A 68 -34.92 -26.16 10.29
CA LYS A 68 -35.68 -27.19 9.57
C LYS A 68 -34.85 -27.87 8.48
N VAL A 69 -34.02 -27.12 7.76
CA VAL A 69 -33.09 -27.66 6.75
C VAL A 69 -32.02 -28.52 7.41
N GLU A 70 -31.45 -28.06 8.52
CA GLU A 70 -30.47 -28.81 9.30
C GLU A 70 -31.06 -30.12 9.86
N LYS A 71 -32.32 -30.13 10.32
CA LYS A 71 -33.03 -31.35 10.75
C LYS A 71 -33.41 -32.31 9.61
N HIS A 72 -33.51 -31.85 8.36
CA HIS A 72 -33.77 -32.71 7.20
C HIS A 72 -32.50 -33.35 6.63
N THR A 73 -31.31 -32.95 7.08
CA THR A 73 -30.04 -33.47 6.57
C THR A 73 -29.55 -34.71 7.34
N THR A 74 -30.24 -35.16 8.40
CA THR A 74 -29.82 -36.32 9.24
C THR A 74 -30.66 -37.59 9.09
N HIS A 75 -31.61 -37.68 8.16
CA HIS A 75 -32.35 -38.94 7.89
C HIS A 75 -32.57 -39.17 6.39
N ALA A 76 -31.54 -39.66 5.70
CA ALA A 76 -31.68 -40.36 4.42
C ALA A 76 -30.64 -41.49 4.33
N THR A 77 -30.76 -42.49 5.19
CA THR A 77 -30.28 -43.86 4.88
C THR A 77 -31.14 -44.87 5.64
N ALA A 78 -32.17 -45.40 4.98
CA ALA A 78 -32.82 -46.64 5.39
C ALA A 78 -33.37 -47.37 4.15
N THR A 79 -32.79 -48.54 3.92
CA THR A 79 -33.11 -49.58 2.95
C THR A 79 -34.49 -50.20 3.18
N ALA A 80 -35.18 -50.57 2.09
CA ALA A 80 -36.35 -51.45 2.10
C ALA A 80 -35.92 -52.93 2.19
N GLN A 81 -36.56 -53.69 3.09
CA GLN A 81 -36.40 -55.13 3.28
C GLN A 81 -37.41 -55.93 2.45
N ASN A 82 -37.00 -57.09 1.94
CA ASN A 82 -37.88 -58.23 1.67
C ASN A 82 -37.32 -59.49 2.34
N THR A 83 -38.23 -60.37 2.71
CA THR A 83 -38.25 -61.37 3.80
C THR A 83 -37.69 -62.76 3.45
N VAL A 84 -37.13 -63.49 4.43
CA VAL A 84 -37.36 -64.92 4.82
C VAL A 84 -36.69 -65.20 6.21
N LYS A 85 -37.26 -66.09 7.03
CA LYS A 85 -36.97 -66.43 8.47
C LYS A 85 -36.65 -67.95 8.61
N PRO A 86 -36.29 -68.55 9.78
CA PRO A 86 -35.06 -68.51 10.64
C PRO A 86 -34.37 -69.92 10.78
N PRO A 87 -33.26 -70.12 11.55
CA PRO A 87 -33.36 -70.44 13.00
C PRO A 87 -32.22 -69.88 13.89
N SER A 88 -32.39 -70.00 15.21
CA SER A 88 -31.47 -69.57 16.27
C SER A 88 -30.21 -70.45 16.37
N VAL A 89 -29.01 -69.85 16.42
CA VAL A 89 -27.79 -70.49 16.98
C VAL A 89 -26.90 -69.44 17.65
N ALA A 90 -26.22 -69.87 18.71
CA ALA A 90 -25.44 -69.14 19.71
C ALA A 90 -24.45 -68.08 19.19
N ARG A 91 -24.29 -67.04 20.01
CA ARG A 91 -23.34 -65.94 19.87
C ARG A 91 -21.90 -66.46 20.00
N THR A 92 -21.21 -66.66 18.89
CA THR A 92 -19.74 -66.76 18.86
C THR A 92 -19.12 -65.37 18.66
N GLN A 93 -18.04 -65.14 19.39
CA GLN A 93 -17.25 -63.89 19.38
C GLN A 93 -16.69 -63.60 17.97
N PRO A 94 -16.72 -62.35 17.48
CA PRO A 94 -16.18 -62.03 16.17
C PRO A 94 -14.65 -62.05 16.19
N VAL A 95 -14.09 -62.88 15.30
CA VAL A 95 -12.69 -62.92 14.89
C VAL A 95 -12.32 -61.54 14.29
N PRO A 96 -11.13 -60.97 14.57
CA PRO A 96 -10.75 -59.68 14.02
C PRO A 96 -10.51 -59.78 12.51
N TYR A 97 -11.36 -59.12 11.71
CA TYR A 97 -11.09 -58.90 10.30
C TYR A 97 -10.15 -57.70 10.17
N THR A 98 -8.85 -57.95 9.99
CA THR A 98 -7.93 -56.95 9.43
C THR A 98 -8.32 -56.67 7.99
N LEU A 99 -8.77 -55.45 7.71
CA LEU A 99 -8.81 -54.90 6.36
C LEU A 99 -7.38 -54.89 5.83
N LYS A 100 -7.06 -55.79 4.89
CA LYS A 100 -5.84 -55.63 4.10
C LYS A 100 -6.04 -54.40 3.21
N SER A 101 -5.26 -53.36 3.45
CA SER A 101 -5.03 -52.32 2.44
C SER A 101 -4.62 -53.02 1.15
N GLY A 102 -5.38 -52.82 0.07
CA GLY A 102 -4.85 -53.06 -1.27
C GLY A 102 -3.55 -52.26 -1.43
N PRO A 103 -2.63 -52.68 -2.31
CA PRO A 103 -1.42 -51.90 -2.55
C PRO A 103 -1.82 -50.46 -2.85
N VAL A 104 -1.37 -49.52 -2.01
CA VAL A 104 -1.35 -48.11 -2.35
C VAL A 104 -0.32 -48.02 -3.46
N GLU A 105 -0.75 -48.14 -4.72
CA GLU A 105 0.11 -47.68 -5.80
C GLU A 105 0.24 -46.17 -5.62
N PRO A 106 1.46 -45.65 -5.43
CA PRO A 106 1.69 -44.23 -5.55
C PRO A 106 1.20 -43.83 -6.93
N VAL A 107 0.34 -42.82 -7.02
CA VAL A 107 0.03 -42.19 -8.31
C VAL A 107 1.35 -41.63 -8.81
N LYS A 108 2.00 -42.34 -9.74
CA LYS A 108 3.26 -41.91 -10.31
C LYS A 108 2.99 -40.79 -11.29
N PHE A 109 3.41 -39.57 -10.95
CA PHE A 109 3.44 -38.49 -11.93
C PHE A 109 4.61 -38.78 -12.88
N ALA A 110 4.45 -38.46 -14.17
CA ALA A 110 5.55 -38.57 -15.13
C ALA A 110 6.70 -37.67 -14.64
N GLY A 111 7.77 -38.27 -14.10
CA GLY A 111 8.88 -37.56 -13.46
C GLY A 111 9.31 -38.08 -12.08
N ASP A 112 8.68 -39.12 -11.53
CA ASP A 112 9.02 -39.72 -10.22
C ASP A 112 10.32 -40.53 -10.18
N THR A 113 11.26 -40.32 -11.10
CA THR A 113 12.66 -40.66 -10.82
C THR A 113 13.22 -39.57 -9.91
N PRO A 114 13.55 -39.86 -8.64
CA PRO A 114 14.27 -38.92 -7.81
C PRO A 114 15.62 -38.68 -8.49
N SER A 115 15.75 -37.54 -9.16
CA SER A 115 17.05 -36.96 -9.48
C SER A 115 17.38 -36.05 -8.31
N PRO A 116 18.16 -36.50 -7.31
CA PRO A 116 18.63 -35.63 -6.24
C PRO A 116 19.76 -34.75 -6.81
N GLN A 117 19.41 -33.81 -7.67
CA GLN A 117 20.21 -32.61 -7.85
C GLN A 117 19.52 -31.51 -7.06
N PHE A 118 19.61 -31.61 -5.74
CA PHE A 118 19.58 -30.42 -4.91
C PHE A 118 20.82 -29.61 -5.31
N ALA A 119 20.69 -28.74 -6.30
CA ALA A 119 21.71 -27.73 -6.55
C ALA A 119 21.63 -26.74 -5.38
N MET A 120 22.28 -27.08 -4.25
CA MET A 120 22.54 -26.16 -3.16
C MET A 120 23.61 -25.17 -3.64
N ASN A 121 23.23 -24.20 -4.45
CA ASN A 121 24.01 -22.99 -4.56
C ASN A 121 23.60 -22.10 -3.38
N SER A 122 24.12 -22.39 -2.18
CA SER A 122 24.05 -21.39 -1.10
C SER A 122 25.03 -20.26 -1.44
N ALA A 123 24.59 -19.01 -1.37
CA ALA A 123 25.56 -17.92 -1.29
C ALA A 123 26.45 -18.14 -0.08
N ALA A 124 27.77 -18.09 -0.28
CA ALA A 124 28.69 -17.86 0.82
C ALA A 124 28.59 -16.39 1.21
N TYR A 125 28.14 -16.13 2.44
CA TYR A 125 28.18 -14.80 3.04
C TYR A 125 29.56 -14.55 3.68
N PRO A 126 30.05 -13.30 3.73
CA PRO A 126 29.39 -12.10 3.22
C PRO A 126 29.44 -11.96 1.69
N LEU A 127 28.42 -11.31 1.12
CA LEU A 127 28.41 -11.00 -0.31
C LEU A 127 29.36 -9.84 -0.62
N LEU A 128 29.78 -9.74 -1.88
CA LEU A 128 30.49 -8.57 -2.39
C LEU A 128 29.51 -7.53 -2.96
N PRO A 129 29.81 -6.22 -2.84
CA PRO A 129 29.06 -5.18 -3.53
C PRO A 129 29.01 -5.42 -5.04
N ALA A 130 27.86 -5.18 -5.63
CA ALA A 130 27.67 -5.26 -7.08
C ALA A 130 27.70 -3.86 -7.72
N ALA A 131 27.94 -3.80 -9.03
CA ALA A 131 27.95 -2.53 -9.75
C ALA A 131 26.56 -1.83 -9.66
N PRO A 132 26.51 -0.51 -9.39
CA PRO A 132 25.25 0.23 -9.32
C PRO A 132 24.38 0.06 -10.58
N GLY A 133 23.07 -0.09 -10.37
CA GLY A 133 22.10 -0.26 -11.46
C GLY A 133 22.15 -1.61 -12.18
N SER A 134 22.96 -2.57 -11.72
CA SER A 134 22.93 -3.95 -12.21
C SER A 134 21.87 -4.79 -11.50
N TYR A 135 21.38 -5.85 -12.15
CA TYR A 135 20.47 -6.83 -11.53
C TYR A 135 21.07 -7.51 -10.29
N ALA A 136 22.40 -7.57 -10.20
CA ALA A 136 23.11 -8.12 -9.06
C ALA A 136 23.17 -7.17 -7.85
N ALA A 137 22.86 -5.88 -8.02
CA ALA A 137 22.83 -4.88 -6.93
C ALA A 137 21.47 -4.80 -6.22
N VAL A 138 20.41 -5.30 -6.85
CA VAL A 138 19.05 -5.26 -6.31
C VAL A 138 18.56 -6.64 -5.92
N SER A 139 17.62 -6.63 -4.98
CA SER A 139 17.13 -7.84 -4.33
C SER A 139 15.81 -8.35 -4.91
N ASN A 140 14.97 -7.45 -5.38
CA ASN A 140 13.72 -7.83 -6.01
C ASN A 140 13.39 -6.82 -7.10
N MET A 141 12.54 -7.24 -8.04
CA MET A 141 11.88 -6.29 -8.91
C MET A 141 11.01 -5.38 -8.04
N PRO A 142 11.00 -4.06 -8.29
CA PRO A 142 10.21 -3.17 -7.47
C PRO A 142 8.72 -3.43 -7.68
N SER A 143 7.91 -3.20 -6.66
CA SER A 143 6.51 -3.66 -6.62
C SER A 143 5.57 -3.05 -7.66
N GLY A 144 5.96 -1.92 -8.27
CA GLY A 144 5.22 -1.26 -9.35
C GLY A 144 5.50 -1.84 -10.74
N SER A 145 6.45 -2.78 -10.85
CA SER A 145 6.81 -3.46 -12.09
C SER A 145 6.16 -4.83 -12.18
N ALA A 146 5.79 -5.25 -13.39
CA ALA A 146 5.41 -6.64 -13.66
C ALA A 146 6.66 -7.53 -13.61
N PRO A 147 6.52 -8.83 -13.26
CA PRO A 147 7.55 -9.80 -13.59
C PRO A 147 7.80 -9.81 -15.09
N VAL A 148 9.06 -9.72 -15.53
CA VAL A 148 9.40 -9.83 -16.95
C VAL A 148 10.10 -11.17 -17.18
N MET A 149 9.66 -11.91 -18.20
CA MET A 149 10.32 -13.16 -18.59
C MET A 149 11.80 -12.90 -18.90
N GLY A 150 12.69 -13.72 -18.34
CA GLY A 150 14.14 -13.59 -18.55
C GLY A 150 14.82 -12.51 -17.69
N VAL A 151 14.04 -11.67 -17.01
CA VAL A 151 14.55 -10.69 -16.04
C VAL A 151 14.30 -11.23 -14.63
N ALA A 152 15.08 -12.23 -14.24
CA ALA A 152 15.03 -12.73 -12.87
C ALA A 152 15.80 -11.79 -11.94
N SER A 153 15.24 -11.50 -10.77
CA SER A 153 16.05 -10.98 -9.66
C SER A 153 17.12 -12.02 -9.30
N GLN A 154 18.36 -11.58 -9.13
CA GLN A 154 19.54 -12.44 -9.01
C GLN A 154 20.10 -12.51 -7.57
N ILE A 155 19.33 -12.24 -6.51
CA ILE A 155 19.91 -12.49 -5.18
C ILE A 155 20.20 -13.98 -5.05
N PRO A 156 21.41 -14.33 -4.61
CA PRO A 156 21.73 -15.67 -4.19
C PRO A 156 21.22 -15.98 -2.76
N SER A 157 20.16 -15.32 -2.27
CA SER A 157 19.63 -15.52 -0.91
C SER A 157 19.04 -16.91 -0.80
N SER A 158 19.92 -17.85 -0.45
CA SER A 158 19.65 -19.28 -0.32
C SER A 158 18.83 -19.80 -1.51
N SER A 159 19.44 -19.92 -2.69
CA SER A 159 18.86 -20.64 -3.83
C SER A 159 18.78 -22.14 -3.54
N HIS A 160 17.94 -22.50 -2.56
CA HIS A 160 17.30 -23.78 -2.55
C HIS A 160 16.27 -23.72 -3.67
N SER A 161 16.59 -24.39 -4.77
CA SER A 161 15.59 -24.77 -5.75
C SER A 161 15.22 -26.22 -5.50
N THR A 162 13.95 -26.49 -5.21
CA THR A 162 13.46 -27.87 -5.11
C THR A 162 12.69 -28.19 -6.37
N THR A 163 13.12 -29.21 -7.12
CA THR A 163 12.38 -29.68 -8.30
C THR A 163 11.45 -30.81 -7.90
N ILE A 164 10.15 -30.68 -8.17
CA ILE A 164 9.13 -31.70 -7.88
C ILE A 164 8.27 -31.87 -9.14
N GLY A 165 8.27 -33.07 -9.75
CA GLY A 165 7.41 -33.37 -10.90
C GLY A 165 7.54 -32.40 -12.08
N GLY A 166 8.75 -31.89 -12.35
CA GLY A 166 9.00 -30.90 -13.41
C GLY A 166 8.71 -29.45 -13.03
N LEU A 167 8.28 -29.15 -11.80
CA LEU A 167 8.17 -27.79 -11.26
C LEU A 167 9.39 -27.45 -10.41
N VAL A 168 9.85 -26.20 -10.47
CA VAL A 168 10.94 -25.67 -9.66
C VAL A 168 10.37 -24.71 -8.61
N LEU A 169 10.60 -25.02 -7.35
CA LEU A 169 10.26 -24.15 -6.22
C LEU A 169 11.50 -23.32 -5.84
N LYS A 170 11.48 -22.01 -6.09
CA LYS A 170 12.57 -21.09 -5.77
C LYS A 170 12.31 -20.39 -4.45
N TRP A 171 13.24 -20.51 -3.51
CA TRP A 171 13.28 -19.74 -2.27
C TRP A 171 14.21 -18.53 -2.41
N GLY A 172 14.02 -17.49 -1.58
CA GLY A 172 14.98 -16.37 -1.48
C GLY A 172 14.39 -14.96 -1.46
N LYS A 173 13.10 -14.80 -1.72
CA LYS A 173 12.40 -13.49 -1.69
C LYS A 173 11.39 -13.38 -0.53
N GLY A 174 11.68 -14.01 0.61
CA GLY A 174 10.75 -14.13 1.74
C GLY A 174 9.72 -15.24 1.55
N LEU A 175 9.08 -15.35 0.38
CA LEU A 175 8.15 -16.43 0.03
C LEU A 175 8.59 -17.21 -1.23
N PRO A 176 8.14 -18.48 -1.38
CA PRO A 176 8.53 -19.31 -2.50
C PRO A 176 7.84 -18.90 -3.81
N GLN A 177 8.57 -19.01 -4.92
CA GLN A 177 8.04 -18.91 -6.29
C GLN A 177 7.98 -20.31 -6.91
N ILE A 178 6.84 -20.66 -7.49
CA ILE A 178 6.67 -21.87 -8.28
C ILE A 178 6.91 -21.49 -9.75
N THR A 179 7.76 -22.24 -10.45
CA THR A 179 8.06 -21.98 -11.86
C THR A 179 8.29 -23.28 -12.64
N THR A 180 8.08 -23.26 -13.95
CA THR A 180 8.62 -24.31 -14.83
C THR A 180 10.14 -24.15 -14.99
N PRO A 181 10.88 -25.21 -15.42
CA PRO A 181 12.34 -25.17 -15.50
C PRO A 181 12.86 -24.14 -16.52
N ASP A 182 12.07 -23.88 -17.56
CA ASP A 182 12.32 -22.87 -18.59
C ASP A 182 11.86 -21.45 -18.19
N ASN A 183 11.22 -21.30 -17.02
CA ASN A 183 10.56 -20.07 -16.55
C ASN A 183 9.43 -19.54 -17.45
N ALA A 184 8.90 -20.38 -18.34
CA ALA A 184 7.75 -20.02 -19.17
C ALA A 184 6.49 -19.79 -18.33
N TYR A 185 6.35 -20.49 -17.21
CA TYR A 185 5.24 -20.32 -16.27
C TYR A 185 5.78 -19.99 -14.90
N SER A 186 5.17 -19.03 -14.20
CA SER A 186 5.42 -18.83 -12.78
C SER A 186 4.22 -18.32 -12.00
N PHE A 187 4.22 -18.61 -10.70
CA PHE A 187 3.24 -18.15 -9.73
C PHE A 187 3.95 -17.88 -8.40
N ARG A 188 3.66 -16.73 -7.79
CA ARG A 188 4.29 -16.29 -6.54
C ARG A 188 3.30 -15.50 -5.69
N PRO A 189 3.10 -15.86 -4.41
CA PRO A 189 2.48 -14.95 -3.45
C PRO A 189 3.36 -13.71 -3.28
N ARG A 190 2.72 -12.56 -3.12
CA ARG A 190 3.39 -11.29 -2.86
C ARG A 190 2.66 -10.52 -1.77
N GLY A 191 3.37 -9.67 -1.05
CA GLY A 191 2.75 -8.88 -0.01
C GLY A 191 3.74 -7.99 0.74
N ARG A 192 3.19 -7.21 1.65
CA ARG A 192 3.96 -6.39 2.57
C ARG A 192 3.20 -6.16 3.86
N ILE A 193 3.94 -6.08 4.95
CA ILE A 193 3.44 -5.71 6.26
C ILE A 193 4.31 -4.55 6.73
N LEU A 194 3.71 -3.36 6.79
CA LEU A 194 4.34 -2.12 7.22
C LEU A 194 3.58 -1.60 8.44
N VAL A 195 4.23 -1.58 9.60
CA VAL A 195 3.65 -1.08 10.85
C VAL A 195 4.44 0.14 11.30
N ASP A 196 3.73 1.24 11.48
CA ASP A 196 4.31 2.52 11.86
C ASP A 196 3.89 2.88 13.28
N TYR A 197 4.83 3.40 14.05
CA TYR A 197 4.57 4.21 15.24
C TYR A 197 5.10 5.62 14.99
N GLY A 198 4.42 6.64 15.48
CA GLY A 198 4.97 7.98 15.50
C GLY A 198 4.46 8.80 16.66
N SER A 199 5.30 9.72 17.12
CA SER A 199 5.01 10.67 18.19
C SER A 199 5.28 12.08 17.68
N ALA A 200 4.21 12.80 17.36
CA ALA A 200 4.23 14.17 16.88
C ALA A 200 4.15 15.16 18.05
N PHE A 201 4.92 16.25 17.99
CA PHE A 201 4.99 17.27 19.03
C PHE A 201 5.46 18.63 18.50
N GLY A 202 5.24 19.68 19.28
CA GLY A 202 5.69 21.04 18.98
C GLY A 202 4.73 21.88 18.13
N SER A 203 3.61 21.30 17.65
CA SER A 203 2.53 22.07 17.03
C SER A 203 1.85 22.97 18.04
N ARG A 204 1.49 24.18 17.61
CA ARG A 204 0.65 25.09 18.42
C ARG A 204 -0.80 24.60 18.53
N PHE A 205 -1.20 23.66 17.68
CA PHE A 205 -2.51 23.03 17.69
C PHE A 205 -2.42 21.67 18.42
N PRO A 206 -2.99 21.54 19.62
CA PRO A 206 -2.85 20.32 20.42
C PRO A 206 -3.29 19.03 19.71
N GLN A 207 -4.25 19.12 18.78
CA GLN A 207 -4.78 18.00 18.01
C GLN A 207 -3.76 17.41 17.01
N GLN A 208 -2.66 18.11 16.74
CA GLN A 208 -1.55 17.65 15.89
C GLN A 208 -0.35 17.17 16.73
N ASN A 209 -0.45 17.12 18.06
CA ASN A 209 0.59 16.58 18.93
C ASN A 209 0.15 15.19 19.42
N VAL A 210 0.21 14.21 18.53
CA VAL A 210 -0.36 12.87 18.75
C VAL A 210 0.69 11.78 18.68
N SER A 211 0.52 10.75 19.50
CA SER A 211 1.19 9.46 19.34
C SER A 211 0.23 8.45 18.77
N ARG A 212 0.63 7.76 17.69
CA ARG A 212 -0.25 6.79 17.01
C ARG A 212 0.55 5.62 16.46
N THR A 213 -0.07 4.45 16.49
CA THR A 213 0.36 3.27 15.74
C THR A 213 -0.61 3.03 14.59
N VAL A 214 -0.12 2.78 13.39
CA VAL A 214 -0.94 2.47 12.22
C VAL A 214 -0.36 1.29 11.46
N MET A 215 -1.24 0.46 10.89
CA MET A 215 -0.84 -0.50 9.87
C MET A 215 -0.81 0.26 8.54
N ARG A 216 0.36 0.79 8.15
CA ARG A 216 0.49 1.60 6.93
C ARG A 216 0.10 0.82 5.67
N ALA A 217 0.44 -0.46 5.65
CA ALA A 217 0.10 -1.35 4.57
C ALA A 217 0.07 -2.77 5.13
N ALA A 218 -1.00 -3.50 4.82
CA ALA A 218 -1.07 -4.94 4.99
C ALA A 218 -1.56 -5.50 3.67
N ARG A 219 -0.64 -5.66 2.73
CA ARG A 219 -0.99 -6.07 1.37
C ARG A 219 -0.71 -7.54 1.16
N LEU A 220 -1.63 -8.19 0.48
CA LEU A 220 -1.50 -9.57 0.06
C LEU A 220 -2.00 -9.70 -1.37
N GLY A 221 -1.34 -10.56 -2.13
CA GLY A 221 -1.65 -10.77 -3.52
C GLY A 221 -0.86 -11.90 -4.13
N PHE A 222 -0.97 -11.98 -5.46
CA PHE A 222 -0.26 -12.94 -6.27
C PHE A 222 0.24 -12.26 -7.55
N GLU A 223 1.35 -12.76 -8.06
CA GLU A 223 1.88 -12.43 -9.37
C GLU A 223 2.31 -13.70 -10.08
N GLY A 224 2.37 -13.62 -11.41
CA GLY A 224 2.82 -14.74 -12.21
C GLY A 224 3.03 -14.35 -13.66
N ASN A 225 3.51 -15.31 -14.44
CA ASN A 225 3.61 -15.19 -15.89
C ASN A 225 3.24 -16.50 -16.57
N VAL A 226 2.76 -16.36 -17.80
CA VAL A 226 2.53 -17.42 -18.78
C VAL A 226 3.10 -16.90 -20.09
N HIS A 227 4.25 -17.44 -20.47
CA HIS A 227 5.08 -16.92 -21.53
C HIS A 227 5.28 -15.40 -21.42
N GLN A 228 4.91 -14.64 -22.44
CA GLN A 228 5.03 -13.17 -22.50
C GLN A 228 4.00 -12.43 -21.65
N LEU A 229 2.94 -13.12 -21.21
CA LEU A 229 1.86 -12.52 -20.43
C LEU A 229 2.19 -12.62 -18.93
N SER A 230 2.37 -11.47 -18.29
CA SER A 230 2.51 -11.36 -16.83
C SER A 230 1.27 -10.73 -16.22
N TRP A 231 1.01 -11.02 -14.95
CA TRP A 231 -0.14 -10.47 -14.24
C TRP A 231 0.18 -10.25 -12.75
N VAL A 232 -0.52 -9.29 -12.16
CA VAL A 232 -0.41 -8.93 -10.74
C VAL A 232 -1.80 -8.63 -10.19
N LEU A 233 -2.13 -9.22 -9.04
CA LEU A 233 -3.30 -8.91 -8.22
C LEU A 233 -2.85 -8.68 -6.78
N GLU A 234 -3.21 -7.54 -6.17
CA GLU A 234 -2.87 -7.17 -4.80
C GLU A 234 -4.00 -6.38 -4.15
N GLY A 235 -4.42 -6.80 -2.97
CA GLY A 235 -5.30 -6.04 -2.09
C GLY A 235 -4.55 -5.50 -0.86
N ASP A 236 -4.94 -4.32 -0.38
CA ASP A 236 -4.53 -3.77 0.92
C ASP A 236 -5.66 -3.94 1.92
N TYR A 237 -5.30 -4.47 3.09
CA TYR A 237 -6.19 -4.73 4.21
C TYR A 237 -5.96 -3.74 5.36
N ALA A 238 -5.07 -2.75 5.16
CA ALA A 238 -4.95 -1.61 6.07
C ALA A 238 -6.29 -0.88 6.24
N ASP A 239 -6.46 -0.22 7.38
CA ASP A 239 -7.64 0.61 7.68
C ASP A 239 -8.99 -0.14 7.76
N ASN A 240 -8.98 -1.46 8.00
CA ASN A 240 -10.16 -2.32 8.13
C ASN A 240 -11.09 -2.33 6.89
N LYS A 241 -10.57 -1.95 5.73
CA LYS A 241 -11.30 -1.98 4.45
C LYS A 241 -10.38 -2.52 3.37
N LEU A 242 -10.86 -3.55 2.65
CA LEU A 242 -10.15 -4.04 1.48
C LEU A 242 -10.14 -2.96 0.38
N SER A 243 -8.94 -2.62 -0.08
CA SER A 243 -8.71 -1.76 -1.24
C SER A 243 -7.89 -2.51 -2.29
N VAL A 244 -8.36 -2.53 -3.54
CA VAL A 244 -7.62 -3.14 -4.65
C VAL A 244 -6.50 -2.20 -5.05
N MET A 245 -5.25 -2.64 -4.91
CA MET A 245 -4.06 -1.85 -5.23
C MET A 245 -3.64 -2.11 -6.67
N SER A 246 -3.01 -3.26 -6.92
CA SER A 246 -2.59 -3.63 -8.27
C SER A 246 -3.53 -4.69 -8.81
N ALA A 247 -4.07 -4.49 -10.01
CA ALA A 247 -4.90 -5.48 -10.69
C ALA A 247 -4.75 -5.29 -12.20
N PHE A 248 -3.69 -5.86 -12.78
CA PHE A 248 -3.35 -5.63 -14.18
C PHE A 248 -2.64 -6.83 -14.80
N MET A 249 -2.68 -6.87 -16.13
CA MET A 249 -1.89 -7.77 -16.96
C MET A 249 -0.93 -6.98 -17.84
N THR A 250 0.18 -7.59 -18.23
CA THR A 250 1.22 -7.00 -19.09
C THR A 250 1.66 -8.00 -20.14
N TRP A 251 1.67 -7.59 -21.40
CA TRP A 251 2.27 -8.35 -22.49
C TRP A 251 3.66 -7.80 -22.80
N SER A 252 4.69 -8.66 -22.73
CA SER A 252 6.07 -8.30 -23.05
C SER A 252 6.47 -8.74 -24.45
N ASP A 253 7.05 -7.85 -25.25
CA ASP A 253 7.48 -8.16 -26.62
C ASP A 253 8.76 -7.39 -26.99
N LYS A 254 9.19 -7.46 -28.25
CA LYS A 254 10.31 -6.68 -28.79
C LYS A 254 9.85 -5.77 -29.92
N MET A 255 10.16 -4.48 -29.80
CA MET A 255 9.94 -3.48 -30.86
C MET A 255 11.27 -2.79 -31.17
N GLY A 256 11.74 -2.90 -32.43
CA GLY A 256 13.01 -2.29 -32.84
C GLY A 256 14.23 -2.81 -32.07
N GLY A 257 14.21 -4.07 -31.62
CA GLY A 257 15.27 -4.66 -30.80
C GLY A 257 15.19 -4.35 -29.30
N HIS A 258 14.28 -3.45 -28.89
CA HIS A 258 14.06 -3.06 -27.51
C HIS A 258 12.92 -3.86 -26.89
N LEU A 259 13.05 -4.19 -25.59
CA LEU A 259 11.95 -4.76 -24.82
C LEU A 259 10.82 -3.71 -24.71
N VAL A 260 9.60 -4.15 -24.95
CA VAL A 260 8.38 -3.35 -24.74
C VAL A 260 7.39 -4.07 -23.85
N GLU A 261 6.63 -3.30 -23.08
CA GLU A 261 5.56 -3.78 -22.21
C GLU A 261 4.26 -3.04 -22.54
N TYR A 262 3.18 -3.79 -22.72
CA TYR A 262 1.82 -3.28 -22.88
C TYR A 262 0.99 -3.75 -21.68
N SER A 263 0.63 -2.84 -20.78
CA SER A 263 -0.16 -3.17 -19.58
C SER A 263 -1.60 -2.68 -19.70
N LEU A 264 -2.53 -3.47 -19.18
CA LEU A 264 -3.95 -3.12 -19.05
C LEU A 264 -4.44 -3.47 -17.65
N GLY A 265 -5.13 -2.53 -16.99
CA GLY A 265 -5.78 -2.73 -15.69
C GLY A 265 -5.56 -1.59 -14.70
N ASN A 266 -5.81 -1.85 -13.41
CA ASN A 266 -5.56 -0.89 -12.32
C ASN A 266 -4.08 -0.92 -11.95
N LYS A 267 -3.36 0.15 -12.30
CA LYS A 267 -1.90 0.22 -12.18
C LYS A 267 -1.47 1.51 -11.48
N PHE A 268 -0.35 1.40 -10.77
CA PHE A 268 0.34 2.52 -10.15
C PHE A 268 0.93 3.48 -11.20
N ASN A 269 0.91 4.76 -10.90
CA ASN A 269 1.38 5.85 -11.77
C ASN A 269 2.87 5.73 -12.13
N GLU A 270 3.25 6.23 -13.32
CA GLU A 270 4.64 6.43 -13.74
C GLU A 270 5.02 7.92 -13.62
N ARG A 271 5.41 8.38 -12.43
CA ARG A 271 5.66 9.81 -12.19
C ARG A 271 6.72 10.03 -11.13
N GLY A 272 7.78 10.77 -11.44
CA GLY A 272 8.86 11.01 -10.47
C GLY A 272 9.65 9.74 -10.17
N PHE A 273 10.80 9.91 -9.53
CA PHE A 273 11.62 8.80 -9.07
C PHE A 273 10.98 8.15 -7.84
N ASP A 274 10.70 8.94 -6.80
CA ASP A 274 10.00 8.50 -5.60
C ASP A 274 8.52 8.19 -5.90
N GLY A 275 7.92 8.90 -6.86
CA GLY A 275 6.51 8.73 -7.22
C GLY A 275 6.22 7.48 -8.08
N SER A 276 7.18 6.95 -8.83
CA SER A 276 7.10 5.60 -9.44
C SER A 276 7.51 4.49 -8.46
N THR A 277 8.27 4.85 -7.42
CA THR A 277 8.76 3.89 -6.41
C THR A 277 7.63 3.32 -5.56
N GLY A 278 7.64 2.01 -5.31
CA GLY A 278 6.75 1.34 -4.36
C GLY A 278 6.95 1.81 -2.92
N SER A 279 5.86 1.95 -2.15
CA SER A 279 5.89 2.53 -0.78
C SER A 279 6.68 1.72 0.25
N ASP A 280 7.05 0.50 -0.11
CA ASP A 280 7.89 -0.45 0.61
C ASP A 280 9.39 -0.24 0.37
N GLN A 281 9.76 0.48 -0.70
CA GLN A 281 11.16 0.66 -1.12
C GLN A 281 11.70 2.07 -0.86
N THR A 282 10.87 3.01 -0.42
CA THR A 282 11.30 4.38 -0.09
C THR A 282 12.33 4.38 1.04
N VAL A 283 13.28 5.32 1.03
CA VAL A 283 14.32 5.45 2.07
C VAL A 283 13.74 6.02 3.37
N PHE A 284 12.74 6.90 3.26
CA PHE A 284 12.06 7.49 4.41
C PHE A 284 10.69 6.83 4.62
N LEU A 285 10.05 7.11 5.76
CA LEU A 285 8.73 6.60 6.10
C LEU A 285 7.68 6.97 5.04
N ASP A 286 7.85 8.12 4.39
CA ASP A 286 7.02 8.58 3.30
C ASP A 286 7.85 9.01 2.09
N ARG A 287 7.21 8.96 0.92
CA ARG A 287 7.75 9.55 -0.31
C ARG A 287 8.03 11.04 -0.12
N ASP A 288 8.86 11.58 -0.99
CA ASP A 288 9.12 13.01 -0.99
C ASP A 288 7.88 13.88 -1.29
N ILE A 289 8.04 15.20 -1.13
CA ILE A 289 6.93 16.12 -1.30
C ILE A 289 6.53 16.30 -2.76
N VAL A 290 7.44 16.13 -3.72
CA VAL A 290 7.14 16.22 -5.16
C VAL A 290 6.20 15.08 -5.56
N ALA A 291 6.47 13.87 -5.06
CA ALA A 291 5.64 12.71 -5.22
C ALA A 291 4.29 12.84 -4.51
N ASN A 292 4.20 13.46 -3.33
CA ASN A 292 2.92 13.56 -2.62
C ASN A 292 2.05 14.76 -3.04
N ALA A 293 2.66 15.84 -3.51
CA ALA A 293 1.96 17.07 -3.87
C ALA A 293 1.56 17.12 -5.34
N ILE A 294 2.46 16.79 -6.25
CA ILE A 294 2.22 16.97 -7.69
C ILE A 294 1.51 15.73 -8.26
N LEU A 295 0.29 15.45 -7.80
CA LEU A 295 -0.47 14.22 -8.07
C LEU A 295 -1.79 14.54 -8.80
N PRO A 296 -2.17 13.77 -9.85
CA PRO A 296 -3.49 13.93 -10.47
C PRO A 296 -4.62 13.61 -9.47
N VAL A 297 -5.82 14.12 -9.75
CA VAL A 297 -7.03 13.96 -8.92
C VAL A 297 -7.37 12.50 -8.67
N LYS A 298 -7.17 11.62 -9.67
CA LYS A 298 -7.38 10.17 -9.53
C LYS A 298 -6.51 9.53 -8.43
N GLY A 299 -5.45 10.21 -7.99
CA GLY A 299 -4.50 9.71 -7.02
C GLY A 299 -3.43 8.81 -7.63
N TRP A 300 -3.03 7.78 -6.90
CA TRP A 300 -1.84 6.95 -7.18
C TRP A 300 -2.06 5.79 -8.15
N TYR A 301 -3.29 5.32 -8.28
CA TYR A 301 -3.68 4.22 -9.15
C TYR A 301 -4.75 4.69 -10.13
N GLY A 302 -4.91 3.97 -11.23
CA GLY A 302 -6.01 4.18 -12.16
C GLY A 302 -6.16 3.01 -13.10
N ILE A 303 -7.37 2.79 -13.58
CA ILE A 303 -7.68 1.76 -14.57
C ILE A 303 -7.38 2.31 -15.97
N GLY A 304 -6.55 1.61 -16.74
CA GLY A 304 -6.33 1.98 -18.14
C GLY A 304 -5.19 1.22 -18.78
N GLY A 305 -4.54 1.87 -19.75
CA GLY A 305 -3.41 1.32 -20.50
C GLY A 305 -2.09 1.98 -20.15
N ALA A 306 -1.02 1.20 -20.13
CA ALA A 306 0.34 1.69 -20.04
C ALA A 306 1.23 1.03 -21.10
N PHE A 307 2.16 1.80 -21.62
CA PHE A 307 3.19 1.34 -22.55
C PHE A 307 4.55 1.67 -21.96
N LYS A 308 5.51 0.73 -22.03
CA LYS A 308 6.91 1.00 -21.72
C LYS A 308 7.82 0.45 -22.80
N ILE A 309 8.90 1.16 -23.06
CA ILE A 309 10.01 0.70 -23.91
C ILE A 309 11.34 0.95 -23.20
N PHE A 310 12.23 -0.03 -23.32
CA PHE A 310 13.49 -0.07 -22.58
C PHE A 310 14.70 -0.18 -23.51
N GLY A 311 15.65 0.73 -23.33
CA GLY A 311 17.01 0.62 -23.86
C GLY A 311 17.99 0.23 -22.75
N ASP A 312 19.28 0.14 -23.10
CA ASP A 312 20.31 -0.30 -22.16
C ASP A 312 20.50 0.67 -20.98
N ASN A 313 20.29 1.96 -21.23
CA ASN A 313 20.53 3.05 -20.28
C ASN A 313 19.38 4.05 -20.23
N TRP A 314 18.20 3.72 -20.77
CA TRP A 314 17.05 4.62 -20.78
C TRP A 314 15.75 3.83 -20.80
N HIS A 315 14.66 4.49 -20.40
CA HIS A 315 13.31 4.00 -20.66
C HIS A 315 12.36 5.15 -20.96
N VAL A 316 11.27 4.83 -21.63
CA VAL A 316 10.12 5.72 -21.80
C VAL A 316 8.87 4.94 -21.39
N ALA A 317 8.00 5.59 -20.62
CA ALA A 317 6.74 5.05 -20.17
C ALA A 317 5.61 6.05 -20.42
N ALA A 318 4.53 5.59 -21.05
CA ALA A 318 3.31 6.37 -21.25
C ALA A 318 2.13 5.66 -20.57
N GLN A 319 1.21 6.40 -19.98
CA GLN A 319 -0.02 5.86 -19.40
C GLN A 319 -1.24 6.71 -19.76
N ILE A 320 -2.37 6.04 -20.00
CA ILE A 320 -3.69 6.66 -20.16
C ILE A 320 -4.62 5.93 -19.20
N THR A 321 -5.11 6.62 -18.18
CA THR A 321 -5.89 5.98 -17.10
C THR A 321 -7.08 6.82 -16.68
N GLY A 322 -8.17 6.12 -16.36
CA GLY A 322 -9.33 6.65 -15.66
C GLY A 322 -9.15 6.67 -14.14
N ASN A 323 -10.27 6.66 -13.42
CA ASN A 323 -10.31 6.67 -11.96
C ASN A 323 -9.72 5.40 -11.33
N ASP A 324 -9.41 5.49 -10.04
CA ASP A 324 -9.06 4.35 -9.20
C ASP A 324 -10.25 3.39 -9.09
N VAL A 325 -9.99 2.08 -9.24
CA VAL A 325 -11.01 1.01 -9.16
C VAL A 325 -11.86 1.07 -7.89
N ASN A 326 -11.30 1.55 -6.77
CA ASN A 326 -11.97 1.65 -5.48
C ASN A 326 -12.91 2.87 -5.38
N THR A 327 -12.97 3.70 -6.42
CA THR A 327 -13.79 4.93 -6.50
C THR A 327 -14.85 4.88 -7.60
N ALA A 328 -15.00 3.73 -8.27
CA ALA A 328 -15.96 3.54 -9.35
C ALA A 328 -17.39 3.87 -8.89
N ASN A 329 -18.07 4.73 -9.65
CA ASN A 329 -19.46 5.08 -9.45
C ASN A 329 -20.27 4.66 -10.69
N LEU A 330 -21.00 3.56 -10.58
CA LEU A 330 -21.77 2.98 -11.69
C LEU A 330 -23.21 3.51 -11.78
N THR A 331 -23.65 4.33 -10.82
CA THR A 331 -25.04 4.77 -10.71
C THR A 331 -25.25 6.19 -11.23
N ASN A 332 -24.22 7.03 -11.16
CA ASN A 332 -24.25 8.38 -11.68
C ASN A 332 -23.64 8.35 -13.08
N ASN A 333 -24.45 8.55 -14.12
CA ASN A 333 -24.03 8.52 -15.53
C ASN A 333 -23.12 9.73 -15.88
N VAL A 334 -21.95 9.79 -15.26
CA VAL A 334 -20.94 10.84 -15.37
C VAL A 334 -19.64 10.16 -15.80
N ARG A 335 -18.94 10.74 -16.78
CA ARG A 335 -17.63 10.26 -17.21
C ARG A 335 -16.60 10.27 -16.06
N ASP A 336 -15.61 9.40 -16.15
CA ASP A 336 -14.45 9.40 -15.23
C ASP A 336 -13.48 10.56 -15.51
N ASP A 337 -12.56 10.79 -14.57
CA ASP A 337 -11.38 11.62 -14.85
C ASP A 337 -10.49 10.88 -15.86
N LEU A 338 -9.78 11.60 -16.72
CA LEU A 338 -8.88 10.99 -17.70
C LEU A 338 -7.50 11.62 -17.59
N THR A 339 -6.48 10.82 -17.28
CA THR A 339 -5.10 11.28 -17.13
C THR A 339 -4.20 10.66 -18.20
N TYR A 340 -3.44 11.50 -18.87
CA TYR A 340 -2.35 11.15 -19.78
C TYR A 340 -1.04 11.43 -19.08
N MET A 341 -0.12 10.47 -19.07
CA MET A 341 1.14 10.58 -18.34
C MET A 341 2.28 10.09 -19.21
N LEU A 342 3.43 10.77 -19.12
CA LEU A 342 4.67 10.41 -19.79
C LEU A 342 5.82 10.54 -18.78
N ARG A 343 6.69 9.54 -18.72
CA ARG A 343 7.94 9.59 -17.97
C ARG A 343 9.06 9.00 -18.80
N SER A 344 10.24 9.58 -18.71
CA SER A 344 11.44 9.02 -19.29
C SER A 344 12.61 9.19 -18.33
N HIS A 345 13.58 8.29 -18.43
CA HIS A 345 14.88 8.51 -17.82
C HIS A 345 16.02 8.10 -18.73
N TYR A 346 17.20 8.63 -18.45
CA TYR A 346 18.45 8.33 -19.11
C TYR A 346 19.60 8.25 -18.11
N ILE A 347 20.51 7.31 -18.33
CA ILE A 347 21.70 7.05 -17.52
C ILE A 347 22.91 7.40 -18.40
N PRO A 348 23.37 8.66 -18.41
CA PRO A 348 24.47 9.10 -19.27
C PRO A 348 25.81 8.46 -18.91
N TRP A 349 25.98 8.05 -17.65
CA TRP A 349 27.23 7.51 -17.15
C TRP A 349 27.00 6.43 -16.10
N ARG A 350 27.75 5.33 -16.23
CA ARG A 350 27.76 4.20 -15.30
C ARG A 350 29.12 3.51 -15.35
N ASN A 351 29.64 3.13 -14.18
CA ASN A 351 30.77 2.21 -14.07
C ASN A 351 30.56 1.26 -12.87
N LYS A 352 31.63 0.56 -12.44
CA LYS A 352 31.55 -0.40 -11.31
C LYS A 352 31.28 0.25 -9.95
N GLN A 353 31.51 1.55 -9.82
CA GLN A 353 31.45 2.29 -8.56
C GLN A 353 30.34 3.34 -8.54
N GLY A 354 29.88 3.84 -9.68
CA GLY A 354 28.91 4.92 -9.72
C GLY A 354 28.02 4.93 -10.95
N LEU A 355 26.98 5.74 -10.85
CA LEU A 355 25.95 5.93 -11.86
C LEU A 355 25.35 7.33 -11.71
N VAL A 356 25.00 7.95 -12.84
CA VAL A 356 24.13 9.15 -12.90
C VAL A 356 22.86 8.78 -13.65
N HIS A 357 21.72 9.22 -13.13
CA HIS A 357 20.39 9.10 -13.72
C HIS A 357 19.77 10.49 -13.83
N LEU A 358 19.18 10.78 -14.98
CA LEU A 358 18.42 11.99 -15.26
C LEU A 358 17.04 11.57 -15.74
N GLY A 359 15.98 12.17 -15.22
CA GLY A 359 14.61 11.86 -15.56
C GLY A 359 13.78 13.10 -15.80
N ALA A 360 12.70 12.93 -16.57
CA ALA A 360 11.68 13.92 -16.76
C ALA A 360 10.31 13.24 -16.85
N TRP A 361 9.28 13.92 -16.37
CA TRP A 361 7.93 13.39 -16.39
C TRP A 361 6.91 14.51 -16.53
N GLY A 362 5.71 14.14 -16.95
CA GLY A 362 4.56 15.05 -16.99
C GLY A 362 3.25 14.32 -17.08
N PHE A 363 2.17 15.01 -16.71
CA PHE A 363 0.83 14.54 -16.95
C PHE A 363 -0.12 15.69 -17.31
N TYR A 364 -1.17 15.36 -18.04
CA TYR A 364 -2.35 16.18 -18.22
C TYR A 364 -3.57 15.38 -17.74
N GLU A 365 -4.49 16.03 -17.04
CA GLU A 365 -5.76 15.42 -16.67
C GLU A 365 -6.95 16.28 -17.07
N ASP A 366 -7.95 15.65 -17.67
CA ASP A 366 -9.30 16.21 -17.83
C ASP A 366 -10.18 15.63 -16.71
N VAL A 367 -10.72 16.52 -15.89
CA VAL A 367 -11.41 16.13 -14.66
C VAL A 367 -12.93 16.12 -14.90
N LYS A 368 -13.64 15.19 -14.29
CA LYS A 368 -15.10 15.07 -14.43
C LYS A 368 -15.82 16.27 -13.78
N PRO A 369 -16.98 16.69 -14.31
CA PRO A 369 -17.66 17.92 -13.87
C PRO A 369 -18.04 17.98 -12.39
N SER A 370 -18.27 16.82 -11.76
CA SER A 370 -18.66 16.72 -10.34
C SER A 370 -17.48 16.70 -9.38
N SER A 371 -16.24 16.60 -9.88
CA SER A 371 -15.05 16.57 -9.04
C SER A 371 -14.72 17.94 -8.49
N SER A 372 -14.36 17.94 -7.22
CA SER A 372 -13.77 19.09 -6.56
C SER A 372 -12.35 18.76 -6.12
N PHE A 373 -11.50 19.76 -6.19
CA PHE A 373 -10.14 19.73 -5.74
C PHE A 373 -10.09 20.23 -4.30
N SER A 374 -9.59 19.34 -3.46
CA SER A 374 -9.10 19.60 -2.12
C SER A 374 -7.85 18.76 -1.99
N GLN A 375 -6.82 19.31 -1.37
CA GLN A 375 -5.57 18.59 -1.22
C GLN A 375 -5.10 18.66 0.21
N ASN A 376 -4.63 17.51 0.69
CA ASN A 376 -4.05 17.36 2.00
C ASN A 376 -2.65 16.77 1.85
N VAL A 377 -1.64 17.64 1.72
CA VAL A 377 -0.24 17.22 1.59
C VAL A 377 0.33 17.05 2.98
N ARG A 378 0.47 15.79 3.39
CA ARG A 378 1.08 15.41 4.67
C ARG A 378 2.56 15.79 4.73
N LEU A 379 2.99 16.35 5.87
CA LEU A 379 4.34 16.89 6.04
C LEU A 379 5.19 16.16 7.08
N LEU A 380 4.57 15.43 8.01
CA LEU A 380 5.27 14.64 9.03
C LEU A 380 5.29 13.16 8.63
N ALA A 381 4.49 12.31 9.27
CA ALA A 381 4.35 10.89 8.91
C ALA A 381 2.88 10.45 8.95
N ARG A 382 2.56 9.23 8.46
CA ARG A 382 1.17 8.70 8.37
C ARG A 382 0.46 8.61 9.70
N THR A 383 1.24 8.52 10.76
CA THR A 383 0.75 8.48 12.12
C THR A 383 0.18 9.83 12.57
N ASP A 384 0.44 10.91 11.84
CA ASP A 384 -0.17 12.23 12.01
C ASP A 384 -0.55 12.91 10.67
N ASP A 385 -1.61 12.40 10.03
CA ASP A 385 -2.19 12.98 8.81
C ASP A 385 -2.80 14.38 9.01
N ALA A 386 -2.98 14.83 10.26
CA ALA A 386 -3.55 16.14 10.58
C ALA A 386 -2.52 17.28 10.43
N PHE A 387 -1.22 16.98 10.60
CA PHE A 387 -0.16 17.94 10.31
C PHE A 387 0.20 17.94 8.83
N SER A 388 -0.38 18.91 8.12
CA SER A 388 -0.37 18.95 6.67
C SER A 388 -0.51 20.36 6.10
N LEU A 389 -0.11 20.50 4.83
CA LEU A 389 -0.46 21.61 3.98
C LEU A 389 -1.81 21.32 3.30
N GLN A 390 -2.78 22.21 3.49
CA GLN A 390 -4.17 22.02 3.09
C GLN A 390 -4.58 23.04 2.02
N PHE A 391 -5.15 22.57 0.91
CA PHE A 391 -5.78 23.40 -0.13
C PHE A 391 -7.29 23.15 -0.13
N GLY A 392 -8.07 24.20 -0.33
CA GLY A 392 -9.54 24.13 -0.34
C GLY A 392 -10.18 24.74 0.92
N PRO A 393 -11.48 25.09 0.87
CA PRO A 393 -12.57 24.17 0.57
C PRO A 393 -12.68 23.80 -0.91
N VAL A 394 -13.21 22.60 -1.19
CA VAL A 394 -13.75 22.08 -2.47
C VAL A 394 -13.76 23.13 -3.60
N MET A 395 -12.75 23.11 -4.49
CA MET A 395 -12.65 23.99 -5.67
C MET A 395 -12.98 23.22 -6.94
N PRO A 396 -13.82 23.70 -7.87
CA PRO A 396 -14.25 22.90 -9.02
C PRO A 396 -13.14 22.82 -10.09
N ILE A 397 -12.27 21.82 -10.03
CA ILE A 397 -11.10 21.68 -10.92
C ILE A 397 -11.46 21.19 -12.32
N ALA A 398 -11.26 22.00 -13.36
CA ALA A 398 -11.53 21.65 -14.75
C ALA A 398 -10.54 20.62 -15.29
N ASN A 399 -9.26 20.95 -15.19
CA ASN A 399 -8.13 20.18 -15.67
C ASN A 399 -6.86 20.61 -14.91
N SER A 400 -5.80 19.82 -15.05
CA SER A 400 -4.47 20.27 -14.64
C SER A 400 -3.38 19.70 -15.54
N MET A 401 -2.26 20.42 -15.62
CA MET A 401 -1.05 20.00 -16.32
C MET A 401 0.12 20.10 -15.37
N ALA A 402 0.93 19.06 -15.29
CA ALA A 402 2.09 19.02 -14.44
C ALA A 402 3.31 18.43 -15.15
N GLY A 403 4.48 18.76 -14.64
CA GLY A 403 5.73 18.13 -15.06
C GLY A 403 6.84 18.35 -14.05
N GLY A 404 7.92 17.58 -14.20
CA GLY A 404 9.05 17.62 -13.29
C GLY A 404 10.32 17.02 -13.87
N LEU A 405 11.41 17.25 -13.14
CA LEU A 405 12.76 16.78 -13.45
C LEU A 405 13.30 15.96 -12.28
N GLU A 406 14.10 14.94 -12.58
CA GLU A 406 14.70 14.01 -11.64
C GLU A 406 16.22 13.98 -11.89
N ALA A 407 17.02 14.04 -10.83
CA ALA A 407 18.47 13.83 -10.89
C ALA A 407 18.91 12.92 -9.75
N PHE A 408 19.46 11.76 -10.09
CA PHE A 408 19.90 10.76 -9.12
C PHE A 408 21.34 10.32 -9.40
N GLY A 409 22.11 10.09 -8.35
CA GLY A 409 23.50 9.64 -8.44
C GLY A 409 23.86 8.62 -7.37
N ILE A 410 24.72 7.67 -7.75
CA ILE A 410 25.37 6.73 -6.83
C ILE A 410 26.88 6.90 -6.96
N TRP A 411 27.56 6.91 -5.82
CA TRP A 411 29.01 6.75 -5.74
C TRP A 411 29.35 5.82 -4.57
N ARG A 412 29.78 4.60 -4.90
CA ARG A 412 30.02 3.48 -3.98
C ARG A 412 28.77 3.22 -3.15
N SER A 413 28.84 3.40 -1.83
CA SER A 413 27.73 3.22 -0.91
C SER A 413 26.88 4.47 -0.70
N ALA A 414 27.29 5.62 -1.26
CA ALA A 414 26.60 6.90 -1.13
C ALA A 414 25.69 7.16 -2.33
N TRP A 415 24.64 7.94 -2.11
CA TRP A 415 23.69 8.33 -3.13
C TRP A 415 23.11 9.72 -2.85
N ALA A 416 22.60 10.36 -3.91
CA ALA A 416 21.83 11.60 -3.82
C ALA A 416 20.72 11.61 -4.88
N LEU A 417 19.52 12.07 -4.51
CA LEU A 417 18.37 12.29 -5.39
C LEU A 417 17.87 13.73 -5.21
N SER A 418 17.54 14.38 -6.30
CA SER A 418 16.77 15.62 -6.30
C SER A 418 15.63 15.53 -7.31
N GLU A 419 14.45 16.01 -6.90
CA GLU A 419 13.26 16.10 -7.73
C GLU A 419 12.68 17.51 -7.65
N PHE A 420 12.20 18.02 -8.79
CA PHE A 420 11.46 19.27 -8.88
C PHE A 420 10.20 19.04 -9.72
N GLY A 421 9.07 19.62 -9.32
CA GLY A 421 7.83 19.51 -10.06
C GLY A 421 6.97 20.76 -9.95
N VAL A 422 6.21 21.03 -11.01
CA VAL A 422 5.24 22.13 -11.10
C VAL A 422 3.93 21.58 -11.63
N ARG A 423 2.81 22.09 -11.11
CA ARG A 423 1.47 21.83 -11.65
C ARG A 423 0.68 23.11 -11.77
N HIS A 424 0.14 23.31 -12.96
CA HIS A 424 -0.85 24.32 -13.26
C HIS A 424 -2.26 23.72 -13.17
N ILE A 425 -3.14 24.38 -12.42
CA ILE A 425 -4.52 23.95 -12.17
C ILE A 425 -5.47 25.01 -12.70
N GLN A 426 -6.43 24.58 -13.53
CA GLN A 426 -7.53 25.40 -14.01
C GLN A 426 -8.82 25.02 -13.29
N MET A 427 -9.55 26.01 -12.77
CA MET A 427 -10.87 25.83 -12.16
C MET A 427 -11.96 26.08 -13.20
N ARG A 428 -13.12 25.46 -13.01
CA ARG A 428 -14.30 25.63 -13.84
C ARG A 428 -14.96 26.98 -13.58
N ASP A 429 -15.63 27.48 -14.60
CA ASP A 429 -16.45 28.70 -14.51
C ASP A 429 -17.77 28.47 -13.76
N THR A 430 -18.21 27.22 -13.64
CA THR A 430 -19.44 26.84 -12.93
C THR A 430 -19.28 25.50 -12.21
N ALA A 431 -20.00 25.34 -11.10
CA ALA A 431 -20.06 24.11 -10.32
C ALA A 431 -21.42 23.96 -9.66
N ALA A 432 -21.96 22.73 -9.67
CA ALA A 432 -23.22 22.44 -9.01
C ALA A 432 -23.11 22.69 -7.49
N GLY A 433 -24.06 23.45 -6.94
CA GLY A 433 -24.10 23.76 -5.51
C GLY A 433 -23.22 24.92 -5.05
N LEU A 434 -22.48 25.58 -5.95
CA LEU A 434 -21.75 26.81 -5.65
C LEU A 434 -22.44 28.03 -6.29
N PRO A 435 -22.58 29.17 -5.58
CA PRO A 435 -23.10 30.41 -6.18
C PRO A 435 -22.25 30.87 -7.37
N ALA A 436 -22.89 31.51 -8.35
CA ALA A 436 -22.21 32.00 -9.55
C ALA A 436 -21.05 32.98 -9.24
N ASN A 437 -21.12 33.69 -8.12
CA ASN A 437 -20.12 34.68 -7.68
C ASN A 437 -19.02 34.08 -6.78
N THR A 438 -18.80 32.76 -6.82
CA THR A 438 -17.75 32.12 -6.03
C THR A 438 -16.36 32.57 -6.53
N PRO A 439 -15.46 33.11 -5.68
CA PRO A 439 -14.19 33.71 -6.10
C PRO A 439 -13.22 32.80 -6.87
N PHE A 440 -13.47 31.49 -6.86
CA PHE A 440 -12.63 30.47 -7.49
C PHE A 440 -13.11 30.09 -8.90
N HIS A 441 -14.28 30.56 -9.35
CA HIS A 441 -14.77 30.23 -10.69
C HIS A 441 -13.87 30.82 -11.77
N GLY A 442 -13.43 29.98 -12.72
CA GLY A 442 -12.51 30.35 -13.80
C GLY A 442 -11.08 30.68 -13.36
N ALA A 443 -10.79 30.62 -12.06
CA ALA A 443 -9.47 30.90 -11.54
C ALA A 443 -8.45 29.85 -11.97
N ALA A 444 -7.19 30.23 -12.03
CA ALA A 444 -6.06 29.35 -12.28
C ALA A 444 -4.97 29.60 -11.25
N GLY A 445 -4.12 28.59 -11.01
CA GLY A 445 -3.00 28.71 -10.09
C GLY A 445 -1.95 27.64 -10.31
N THR A 446 -0.77 27.87 -9.77
CA THR A 446 0.35 26.91 -9.83
C THR A 446 0.77 26.47 -8.43
N GLU A 447 1.12 25.19 -8.32
CA GLU A 447 1.89 24.65 -7.19
C GLU A 447 3.26 24.17 -7.68
N GLU A 448 4.28 24.41 -6.88
CA GLU A 448 5.66 24.03 -7.12
C GLU A 448 6.18 23.23 -5.92
N ALA A 449 6.96 22.18 -6.19
CA ALA A 449 7.51 21.32 -5.17
C ALA A 449 8.96 20.94 -5.51
N PHE A 450 9.79 20.84 -4.47
CA PHE A 450 11.19 20.43 -4.58
C PHE A 450 11.55 19.46 -3.45
N SER A 451 12.37 18.47 -3.78
CA SER A 451 12.97 17.53 -2.84
C SER A 451 14.45 17.37 -3.14
N ALA A 452 15.27 17.37 -2.10
CA ALA A 452 16.67 16.96 -2.15
C ALA A 452 16.95 15.99 -1.00
N GLN A 453 17.45 14.81 -1.34
CA GLN A 453 17.79 13.78 -0.38
C GLN A 453 19.13 13.11 -0.71
N ALA A 454 19.84 12.70 0.33
CA ALA A 454 21.10 12.00 0.20
C ALA A 454 21.25 10.99 1.33
N GLY A 455 22.02 9.94 1.08
CA GLY A 455 22.28 8.91 2.06
C GLY A 455 23.53 8.09 1.75
N ILE A 456 23.91 7.28 2.73
CA ILE A 456 25.07 6.40 2.63
C ILE A 456 24.83 5.11 3.42
N PHE A 457 25.15 3.97 2.80
CA PHE A 457 25.26 2.70 3.50
C PHE A 457 26.61 2.65 4.22
N LEU A 458 26.56 2.65 5.55
CA LEU A 458 27.72 2.58 6.44
C LEU A 458 28.41 1.21 6.37
N THR A 459 27.65 0.18 6.00
CA THR A 459 28.07 -1.22 5.89
C THR A 459 28.56 -1.61 4.49
N GLY A 460 28.59 -0.66 3.54
CA GLY A 460 29.22 -0.84 2.23
C GLY A 460 28.33 -1.43 1.13
N GLU A 461 27.03 -1.62 1.38
CA GLU A 461 26.05 -2.00 0.36
C GLU A 461 26.04 -0.99 -0.79
N THR A 462 25.78 -1.51 -1.99
CA THR A 462 25.41 -0.67 -3.13
C THR A 462 23.99 -0.14 -2.92
N PRO A 463 23.74 1.18 -3.10
CA PRO A 463 22.41 1.76 -2.96
C PRO A 463 21.36 1.08 -3.86
N ASN A 464 20.14 1.04 -3.35
CA ASN A 464 19.04 0.23 -3.87
C ASN A 464 18.38 0.85 -5.11
N TYR A 465 19.01 0.74 -6.26
CA TYR A 465 18.53 1.35 -7.51
C TYR A 465 18.26 0.33 -8.62
N PHE A 466 17.05 0.35 -9.19
CA PHE A 466 16.69 -0.47 -10.35
C PHE A 466 16.75 0.34 -11.64
N ALA A 467 17.85 0.19 -12.38
CA ALA A 467 18.12 0.97 -13.59
C ALA A 467 17.11 0.77 -14.72
N HIS A 468 16.42 -0.38 -14.77
CA HIS A 468 15.49 -0.68 -15.86
C HIS A 468 14.28 0.27 -15.88
N THR A 469 13.81 0.73 -14.72
CA THR A 469 12.67 1.66 -14.60
C THR A 469 13.01 2.93 -13.82
N GLY A 470 14.25 3.07 -13.34
CA GLY A 470 14.73 4.26 -12.66
C GLY A 470 13.98 4.54 -11.36
N GLN A 471 13.97 3.57 -10.45
CA GLN A 471 13.22 3.66 -9.19
C GLN A 471 14.01 3.00 -8.06
N TRP A 472 13.64 3.29 -6.81
CA TRP A 472 14.17 2.54 -5.68
C TRP A 472 13.77 1.07 -5.78
N ALA A 473 14.67 0.22 -5.34
CA ALA A 473 14.51 -1.22 -5.31
C ALA A 473 14.77 -1.75 -3.91
N THR A 474 14.78 -3.06 -3.77
CA THR A 474 15.22 -3.69 -2.54
C THR A 474 16.75 -3.80 -2.55
N PRO A 475 17.48 -3.36 -1.50
CA PRO A 475 18.94 -3.47 -1.46
C PRO A 475 19.37 -4.94 -1.34
N ARG A 476 20.54 -5.24 -1.92
CA ARG A 476 21.27 -6.48 -1.64
C ARG A 476 22.07 -6.32 -0.35
N ILE A 477 21.65 -7.03 0.71
CA ILE A 477 22.33 -6.99 2.01
C ILE A 477 23.55 -7.92 2.02
N LEU A 478 24.71 -7.38 2.40
CA LEU A 478 25.99 -8.10 2.33
C LEU A 478 26.18 -9.06 3.52
N HIS A 479 25.68 -8.69 4.70
CA HIS A 479 25.82 -9.41 5.96
C HIS A 479 24.44 -9.66 6.63
N PRO A 480 23.54 -10.48 6.06
CA PRO A 480 22.21 -10.70 6.63
C PRO A 480 22.24 -11.36 8.01
N MET A 481 21.27 -11.04 8.86
CA MET A 481 21.22 -11.54 10.24
C MET A 481 20.94 -13.04 10.36
N THR A 482 20.27 -13.64 9.38
CA THR A 482 20.01 -15.09 9.34
C THR A 482 21.30 -15.90 9.22
N ASP A 483 22.36 -15.29 8.71
CA ASP A 483 23.67 -15.90 8.47
C ASP A 483 24.72 -15.39 9.49
N GLY A 484 24.25 -14.86 10.63
CA GLY A 484 25.11 -14.35 11.72
C GLY A 484 25.69 -12.95 11.48
N GLY A 485 25.26 -12.25 10.42
CA GLY A 485 25.69 -10.88 10.13
C GLY A 485 24.93 -9.80 10.92
N TRP A 486 25.32 -8.53 10.72
CA TRP A 486 24.74 -7.37 11.42
C TRP A 486 23.68 -6.60 10.61
N GLY A 487 23.30 -7.12 9.43
CA GLY A 487 22.42 -6.45 8.48
C GLY A 487 23.14 -5.35 7.68
N GLY A 488 22.36 -4.49 7.02
CA GLY A 488 22.83 -3.26 6.38
C GLY A 488 22.36 -2.02 7.15
N TRP A 489 23.23 -1.03 7.31
CA TRP A 489 22.93 0.24 7.98
C TRP A 489 23.06 1.40 7.00
N GLU A 490 21.98 2.15 6.85
CA GLU A 490 21.93 3.35 6.02
C GLU A 490 21.53 4.55 6.86
N VAL A 491 22.22 5.67 6.65
CA VAL A 491 21.83 6.97 7.19
C VAL A 491 21.48 7.89 6.02
N ALA A 492 20.43 8.67 6.18
CA ALA A 492 19.95 9.56 5.12
C ALA A 492 19.37 10.86 5.68
N ALA A 493 19.38 11.89 4.85
CA ALA A 493 18.73 13.17 5.13
C ALA A 493 17.93 13.63 3.90
N ARG A 494 16.82 14.33 4.14
CA ARG A 494 15.96 14.93 3.11
C ARG A 494 15.52 16.31 3.51
N TRP A 495 15.51 17.22 2.55
CA TRP A 495 14.83 18.50 2.64
C TRP A 495 13.78 18.60 1.54
N ASP A 496 12.56 18.97 1.92
CA ASP A 496 11.41 19.10 1.06
C ASP A 496 10.89 20.53 1.14
N TRP A 497 10.40 21.07 0.02
CA TRP A 497 9.75 22.38 -0.06
C TRP A 497 8.56 22.34 -1.01
N ILE A 498 7.51 23.09 -0.68
CA ILE A 498 6.33 23.28 -1.52
C ILE A 498 5.80 24.70 -1.38
N ASP A 499 5.42 25.29 -2.52
CA ASP A 499 4.70 26.55 -2.60
C ASP A 499 3.51 26.43 -3.56
N ALA A 500 2.32 26.56 -2.99
CA ALA A 500 1.06 26.60 -3.69
C ALA A 500 0.34 27.94 -3.46
N THR A 501 1.06 29.00 -3.06
CA THR A 501 0.45 30.28 -2.71
C THR A 501 -0.22 31.00 -3.89
N HIS A 502 0.13 30.62 -5.12
CA HIS A 502 -0.52 31.04 -6.37
C HIS A 502 -1.83 30.31 -6.66
N ILE A 503 -2.15 29.25 -5.91
CA ILE A 503 -3.49 28.69 -5.86
C ILE A 503 -4.29 29.52 -4.83
N PRO A 504 -5.53 29.95 -5.14
CA PRO A 504 -6.31 30.84 -4.27
C PRO A 504 -6.40 30.41 -2.79
N THR A 505 -6.51 29.11 -2.52
CA THR A 505 -6.56 28.54 -1.17
C THR A 505 -5.23 27.94 -0.71
N GLY A 506 -4.21 27.96 -1.55
CA GLY A 506 -2.96 27.27 -1.31
C GLY A 506 -2.03 28.01 -0.36
N GLY A 507 -1.17 27.23 0.28
CA GLY A 507 -0.18 27.68 1.25
C GLY A 507 1.22 27.27 0.83
N ARG A 508 2.13 27.25 1.81
CA ARG A 508 3.52 26.80 1.61
C ARG A 508 3.98 25.99 2.80
N ALA A 509 4.93 25.10 2.57
CA ALA A 509 5.55 24.30 3.62
C ALA A 509 6.98 23.90 3.26
N TRP A 510 7.75 23.54 4.27
CA TRP A 510 9.00 22.82 4.08
C TRP A 510 9.18 21.78 5.19
N THR A 511 9.96 20.74 4.90
CA THR A 511 10.28 19.71 5.88
C THR A 511 11.76 19.36 5.82
N ALA A 512 12.35 18.99 6.95
CA ALA A 512 13.68 18.40 7.03
C ALA A 512 13.58 17.08 7.80
N THR A 513 14.06 16.01 7.19
CA THR A 513 14.05 14.67 7.77
C THR A 513 15.46 14.12 7.86
N VAL A 514 15.80 13.51 8.98
CA VAL A 514 16.96 12.63 9.13
C VAL A 514 16.48 11.23 9.47
N GLY A 515 17.13 10.23 8.89
CA GLY A 515 16.69 8.84 8.98
C GLY A 515 17.84 7.86 9.15
N VAL A 516 17.54 6.78 9.88
CA VAL A 516 18.38 5.59 9.99
C VAL A 516 17.56 4.39 9.56
N ASN A 517 18.07 3.61 8.61
CA ASN A 517 17.48 2.36 8.16
C ASN A 517 18.40 1.20 8.53
N TRP A 518 17.84 0.21 9.22
CA TRP A 518 18.51 -1.03 9.54
C TRP A 518 17.84 -2.19 8.79
N TYR A 519 18.53 -2.67 7.76
CA TYR A 519 18.09 -3.79 6.93
C TYR A 519 18.58 -5.09 7.55
N LEU A 520 17.71 -5.77 8.30
CA LEU A 520 18.01 -7.06 8.92
C LEU A 520 18.28 -8.12 7.84
N LEU A 521 17.45 -8.09 6.80
CA LEU A 521 17.46 -8.92 5.61
C LEU A 521 17.12 -8.05 4.40
N SER A 522 17.32 -8.56 3.19
CA SER A 522 16.91 -7.80 1.99
C SER A 522 15.41 -7.50 2.01
N PHE A 523 14.58 -8.38 2.55
CA PHE A 523 13.13 -8.21 2.63
C PHE A 523 12.58 -7.72 3.98
N ALA A 524 13.44 -7.47 4.98
CA ALA A 524 13.03 -7.09 6.33
C ALA A 524 13.90 -5.94 6.87
N ARG A 525 13.27 -4.83 7.27
CA ARG A 525 13.97 -3.64 7.76
C ARG A 525 13.22 -2.91 8.86
N LEU A 526 13.99 -2.18 9.67
CA LEU A 526 13.52 -1.21 10.64
C LEU A 526 13.95 0.19 10.19
N MET A 527 13.08 1.19 10.36
CA MET A 527 13.33 2.56 9.94
C MET A 527 13.01 3.52 11.07
N LEU A 528 13.93 4.41 11.41
CA LEU A 528 13.72 5.50 12.36
C LEU A 528 13.88 6.82 11.61
N ASN A 529 12.89 7.70 11.69
CA ASN A 529 12.96 9.05 11.13
C ASN A 529 12.67 10.08 12.21
N TYR A 530 13.39 11.19 12.16
CA TYR A 530 13.00 12.43 12.83
C TYR A 530 12.74 13.47 11.74
N THR A 531 11.55 14.05 11.74
CA THR A 531 11.15 15.08 10.78
C THR A 531 10.71 16.33 11.51
N HIS A 532 11.23 17.46 11.06
CA HIS A 532 10.73 18.80 11.39
C HIS A 532 9.99 19.36 10.18
N ALA A 533 8.89 20.07 10.41
CA ALA A 533 8.13 20.73 9.36
C ALA A 533 7.61 22.10 9.79
N ASP A 534 7.61 23.02 8.84
CA ASP A 534 6.95 24.32 8.93
C ASP A 534 5.89 24.42 7.83
N VAL A 535 4.73 24.95 8.18
CA VAL A 535 3.60 25.09 7.26
C VAL A 535 2.86 26.40 7.50
N THR A 536 2.43 27.05 6.44
CA THR A 536 1.50 28.18 6.50
C THR A 536 0.26 27.84 5.69
N ASN A 537 -0.82 27.52 6.38
CA ASN A 537 -2.12 27.25 5.76
C ASN A 537 -2.96 28.52 5.66
N LYS A 538 -3.55 28.79 4.49
CA LYS A 538 -4.56 29.85 4.33
C LYS A 538 -5.96 29.37 4.70
N THR A 539 -6.21 28.07 4.59
CA THR A 539 -7.53 27.44 4.79
C THR A 539 -7.44 26.20 5.70
N GLY A 540 -8.53 25.45 5.80
CA GLY A 540 -8.60 24.26 6.66
C GLY A 540 -8.80 24.57 8.15
N ASN A 541 -8.62 23.53 8.97
CA ASN A 541 -8.82 23.61 10.43
C ASN A 541 -7.63 24.25 11.17
N TYR A 542 -6.45 24.25 10.55
CA TYR A 542 -5.18 24.65 11.17
C TYR A 542 -4.56 25.84 10.43
N LYS A 543 -5.28 26.97 10.40
CA LYS A 543 -4.90 28.18 9.64
C LYS A 543 -3.72 28.90 10.27
N GLY A 544 -2.95 29.60 9.43
CA GLY A 544 -1.77 30.38 9.81
C GLY A 544 -0.48 29.56 9.87
N ALA A 545 0.61 30.21 10.27
CA ALA A 545 1.93 29.59 10.41
C ALA A 545 1.96 28.60 11.58
N ASN A 546 2.54 27.42 11.37
CA ASN A 546 2.70 26.39 12.38
C ASN A 546 3.96 25.56 12.11
N SER A 547 4.57 25.05 13.16
CA SER A 547 5.75 24.19 13.11
C SER A 547 5.47 22.90 13.86
N GLY A 548 6.10 21.79 13.50
CA GLY A 548 5.90 20.51 14.17
C GLY A 548 7.07 19.57 13.97
N ASN A 549 7.15 18.58 14.83
CA ASN A 549 8.17 17.55 14.81
C ASN A 549 7.51 16.20 14.94
N ILE A 550 8.13 15.16 14.39
CA ILE A 550 7.74 13.78 14.66
C ILE A 550 8.98 12.90 14.78
N VAL A 551 8.95 11.98 15.75
CA VAL A 551 9.79 10.78 15.72
C VAL A 551 8.92 9.64 15.22
N GLY A 552 9.31 9.02 14.12
CA GLY A 552 8.61 7.91 13.50
C GLY A 552 9.46 6.65 13.43
N LEU A 553 8.85 5.49 13.70
CA LEU A 553 9.44 4.17 13.60
C LEU A 553 8.60 3.32 12.65
N ARG A 554 9.23 2.54 11.78
CA ARG A 554 8.58 1.48 10.99
C ARG A 554 9.28 0.15 11.17
N SER A 555 8.49 -0.91 11.31
CA SER A 555 8.91 -2.26 10.96
C SER A 555 8.29 -2.65 9.63
N ALA A 556 9.12 -3.22 8.74
CA ALA A 556 8.73 -3.53 7.38
C ALA A 556 9.20 -4.94 6.99
N VAL A 557 8.27 -5.74 6.49
CA VAL A 557 8.55 -7.02 5.82
C VAL A 557 7.84 -7.00 4.47
N THR A 558 8.54 -7.33 3.39
CA THR A 558 8.00 -7.35 2.01
C THR A 558 8.39 -8.65 1.33
N PHE A 559 7.44 -9.37 0.75
CA PHE A 559 7.70 -10.67 0.11
C PHE A 559 7.03 -10.80 -1.24
#